data_AF-A0A1W9RVH6-F1
#
_entry.id   AF-A0A1W9RVH6-F1
#
_cell.length_a   1.000
_cell.length_b   1.000
_cell.length_c   1.000
_cell.angle_alpha   90.00
_cell.angle_beta   90.00
_cell.angle_gamma   90.00
#
_symmetry.space_group_name_H-M   'P 1'
#
loop_
_entity.id
_entity.type
_entity.pdbx_description
1 polymer ?
#
loop_
_entity_poly.entity_id
_entity_poly.type
_entity_poly.pdbx_seq_one_letter_code
_entity_poly.pdbx_strand_id
1 'polypeptide(L)'
;MSLQRRADSPYRSILHRRKRYSSGFEEERATLSENLKYLVEVARKNPKVKVEIVDISTFAGTEEKSSLRKIRSLFPEHLTRNIKFYTREFHNFTGHLKFEKGKRYRLCPYPWTMLAVTWDGNAVACCRDTSARTILGNVFEDEIMNIWNGERYQQMRLALIEQRTQDVAACRSCDLPYSPDNKRWNPMYIIKSILSR
;
A
#
# COMPACT_ATOMS: atom_id res chain seq x y z
N MET A 1 -25.38 -20.59 22.41
CA MET A 1 -24.08 -19.96 22.73
C MET A 1 -23.04 -20.45 21.72
N SER A 2 -22.98 -19.80 20.56
CA SER A 2 -22.10 -20.19 19.45
C SER A 2 -20.76 -19.45 19.53
N LEU A 3 -19.69 -20.24 19.63
CA LEU A 3 -18.31 -19.80 19.54
C LEU A 3 -18.05 -19.25 18.13
N GLN A 4 -17.89 -17.93 18.04
CA GLN A 4 -17.52 -17.23 16.82
C GLN A 4 -16.05 -17.54 16.51
N ARG A 5 -15.84 -18.37 15.46
CA ARG A 5 -14.54 -18.64 14.85
C ARG A 5 -13.90 -17.31 14.45
N ARG A 6 -12.85 -16.91 15.16
CA ARG A 6 -11.95 -15.84 14.72
C ARG A 6 -11.23 -16.35 13.47
N ALA A 7 -11.49 -15.75 12.32
CA ALA A 7 -10.76 -16.04 11.10
C ALA A 7 -9.28 -15.64 11.30
N ASP A 8 -8.41 -16.63 11.45
CA ASP A 8 -6.98 -16.44 11.42
C ASP A 8 -6.57 -15.93 10.04
N SER A 9 -5.95 -14.75 10.02
CA SER A 9 -5.39 -14.17 8.80
C SER A 9 -4.27 -15.06 8.26
N PRO A 10 -4.28 -15.46 6.97
CA PRO A 10 -3.26 -16.34 6.37
C PRO A 10 -1.85 -15.75 6.41
N TYR A 11 -1.71 -14.45 6.71
CA TYR A 11 -0.44 -13.73 6.80
C TYR A 11 0.32 -13.95 8.12
N ARG A 12 -0.27 -14.59 9.15
CA ARG A 12 0.44 -14.94 10.40
C ARG A 12 1.61 -15.90 10.18
N SER A 13 1.55 -16.72 9.12
CA SER A 13 2.59 -17.70 8.77
C SER A 13 3.90 -17.05 8.28
N ILE A 14 3.87 -15.79 7.86
CA ILE A 14 5.06 -15.07 7.36
C ILE A 14 5.94 -14.59 8.53
N LEU A 15 5.34 -14.23 9.66
CA LEU A 15 6.08 -13.74 10.84
C LEU A 15 6.79 -14.86 11.63
N HIS A 16 6.35 -16.11 11.47
CA HIS A 16 6.97 -17.28 12.14
C HIS A 16 8.14 -17.91 11.37
N ARG A 17 8.50 -17.41 10.18
CA ARG A 17 9.68 -17.89 9.40
C ARG A 17 11.03 -17.34 9.88
N ARG A 18 11.10 -16.72 11.06
CA ARG A 18 12.32 -16.04 11.55
C ARG A 18 13.43 -16.94 12.11
N LYS A 19 13.24 -18.26 12.18
CA LYS A 19 14.13 -19.15 12.97
C LYS A 19 14.83 -20.30 12.21
N ARG A 20 14.89 -20.30 10.87
CA ARG A 20 15.45 -21.46 10.13
C ARG A 20 16.60 -21.21 9.15
N TYR A 21 17.19 -20.02 9.09
CA TYR A 21 18.32 -19.72 8.20
C TYR A 21 19.31 -18.79 8.89
N SER A 22 20.36 -19.32 9.52
CA SER A 22 21.40 -18.49 10.16
C SER A 22 22.75 -18.55 9.43
N SER A 23 23.12 -19.66 8.79
CA SER A 23 24.39 -19.76 8.04
C SER A 23 24.28 -19.29 6.59
N GLY A 24 23.21 -19.64 5.87
CA GLY A 24 23.00 -19.21 4.47
C GLY A 24 22.66 -17.71 4.33
N PHE A 25 22.16 -17.08 5.39
CA PHE A 25 21.74 -15.68 5.35
C PHE A 25 22.94 -14.71 5.25
N GLU A 26 24.10 -15.06 5.82
CA GLU A 26 25.30 -14.22 5.78
C GLU A 26 25.89 -14.21 4.36
N GLU A 27 25.95 -15.37 3.71
CA GLU A 27 26.42 -15.55 2.33
C GLU A 27 25.46 -14.89 1.32
N GLU A 28 24.15 -15.12 1.45
CA GLU A 28 23.11 -14.44 0.66
C GLU A 28 23.20 -12.91 0.80
N ARG A 29 23.45 -12.40 2.01
CA ARG A 29 23.61 -10.97 2.28
C ARG A 29 24.88 -10.41 1.62
N ALA A 30 25.98 -11.16 1.63
CA ALA A 30 27.22 -10.76 0.96
C ALA A 30 27.01 -10.64 -0.55
N THR A 31 26.45 -11.68 -1.18
CA THR A 31 26.11 -11.70 -2.61
C THR A 31 25.15 -10.57 -2.97
N LEU A 32 24.12 -10.33 -2.18
CA LEU A 32 23.19 -9.21 -2.39
C LEU A 32 23.92 -7.87 -2.32
N SER A 33 24.80 -7.67 -1.34
CA SER A 33 25.56 -6.43 -1.20
C SER A 33 26.48 -6.19 -2.40
N GLU A 34 27.15 -7.24 -2.88
CA GLU A 34 28.00 -7.19 -4.08
C GLU A 34 27.21 -6.83 -5.33
N ASN A 35 26.09 -7.49 -5.57
CA ASN A 35 25.21 -7.23 -6.71
C ASN A 35 24.68 -5.80 -6.73
N LEU A 36 24.29 -5.26 -5.56
CA LEU A 36 23.83 -3.88 -5.44
C LEU A 36 24.95 -2.88 -5.73
N LYS A 37 26.16 -3.12 -5.22
CA LYS A 37 27.33 -2.27 -5.51
C LYS A 37 27.68 -2.29 -6.99
N TYR A 38 27.66 -3.46 -7.61
CA TYR A 38 27.86 -3.61 -9.05
C TYR A 38 26.86 -2.78 -9.86
N LEU A 39 25.56 -2.90 -9.56
CA LEU A 39 24.50 -2.15 -10.23
C LEU A 39 24.68 -0.63 -10.09
N VAL A 40 25.08 -0.17 -8.91
CA VAL A 40 25.39 1.25 -8.67
C VAL A 40 26.59 1.70 -9.50
N GLU A 41 27.68 0.92 -9.56
CA GLU A 41 28.85 1.26 -10.37
C GLU A 41 28.57 1.27 -11.87
N VAL A 42 27.78 0.33 -12.37
CA VAL A 42 27.29 0.34 -13.77
C VAL A 42 26.53 1.62 -14.06
N ALA A 43 25.63 2.02 -13.17
CA ALA A 43 24.86 3.25 -13.33
C ALA A 43 25.73 4.52 -13.22
N ARG A 44 26.79 4.53 -12.40
CA ARG A 44 27.74 5.67 -12.32
C ARG A 44 28.45 5.90 -13.64
N LYS A 45 28.81 4.82 -14.35
CA LYS A 45 29.54 4.86 -15.63
C LYS A 45 28.62 5.07 -16.84
N ASN A 46 27.31 4.85 -16.68
CA ASN A 46 26.34 4.97 -17.77
C ASN A 46 25.11 5.81 -17.35
N PRO A 47 25.03 7.09 -17.74
CA PRO A 47 23.92 7.96 -17.37
C PRO A 47 22.55 7.52 -17.95
N LYS A 48 22.53 6.60 -18.93
CA LYS A 48 21.29 6.02 -19.46
C LYS A 48 20.67 4.98 -18.52
N VAL A 49 21.44 4.45 -17.57
CA VAL A 49 20.94 3.47 -16.59
C VAL A 49 20.49 4.21 -15.34
N LYS A 50 19.20 4.17 -15.03
CA LYS A 50 18.64 4.77 -13.82
C LYS A 50 18.50 3.73 -12.72
N VAL A 51 18.99 4.04 -11.53
CA VAL A 51 18.90 3.17 -10.36
C VAL A 51 18.16 3.90 -9.24
N GLU A 52 17.14 3.24 -8.69
CA GLU A 52 16.41 3.73 -7.53
C GLU A 52 16.44 2.66 -6.44
N ILE A 53 17.07 2.98 -5.32
CA ILE A 53 17.07 2.14 -4.11
C ILE A 53 16.08 2.77 -3.14
N VAL A 54 14.99 2.06 -2.91
CA VAL A 54 13.85 2.56 -2.14
C VAL A 54 13.83 1.88 -0.78
N ASP A 55 13.97 2.67 0.28
CA ASP A 55 13.79 2.17 1.63
C ASP A 55 12.29 2.00 1.92
N ILE A 56 11.88 0.78 2.23
CA ILE A 56 10.50 0.42 2.57
C ILE A 56 10.33 0.04 4.04
N SER A 57 11.35 0.28 4.85
CA SER A 57 11.40 -0.13 6.26
C SER A 57 10.30 0.51 7.11
N THR A 58 9.75 1.66 6.70
CA THR A 58 8.56 2.29 7.30
C THR A 58 7.37 1.34 7.39
N PHE A 59 7.25 0.36 6.47
CA PHE A 59 6.25 -0.69 6.54
C PHE A 59 6.40 -1.58 7.79
N ALA A 60 7.62 -1.79 8.27
CA ALA A 60 7.90 -2.54 9.49
C ALA A 60 7.87 -1.67 10.75
N GLY A 61 7.54 -0.38 10.64
CA GLY A 61 7.51 0.57 11.76
C GLY A 61 8.89 1.00 12.25
N THR A 62 9.95 0.82 11.47
CA THR A 62 11.29 1.32 11.81
C THR A 62 11.43 2.81 11.46
N GLU A 63 12.24 3.54 12.23
CA GLU A 63 12.53 4.95 11.96
C GLU A 63 13.23 5.16 10.61
N GLU A 64 12.53 5.84 9.71
CA GLU A 64 12.92 6.15 8.33
C GLU A 64 14.32 6.74 8.18
N LYS A 65 14.65 7.78 8.96
CA LYS A 65 15.95 8.48 8.83
C LYS A 65 17.13 7.62 9.24
N SER A 66 16.91 6.65 10.14
CA SER A 66 17.98 5.76 10.60
C SER A 66 18.26 4.65 9.58
N SER A 67 17.22 4.13 8.94
CA SER A 67 17.31 3.04 7.97
C SER A 67 17.91 3.51 6.65
N LEU A 68 17.41 4.61 6.07
CA LEU A 68 17.93 5.13 4.80
C LEU A 68 19.42 5.50 4.89
N ARG A 69 19.86 6.07 6.03
CA ARG A 69 21.27 6.36 6.28
C ARG A 69 22.14 5.10 6.29
N LYS A 70 21.67 4.03 6.93
CA LYS A 70 22.36 2.72 6.94
C LYS A 70 22.46 2.11 5.55
N ILE A 71 21.42 2.24 4.73
CA ILE A 71 21.46 1.78 3.33
C ILE A 71 22.45 2.62 2.54
N ARG A 72 22.40 3.96 2.66
CA ARG A 72 23.27 4.88 1.94
C ARG A 72 24.75 4.66 2.25
N SER A 73 25.08 4.35 3.51
CA SER A 73 26.47 4.09 3.93
C SER A 73 27.08 2.82 3.33
N LEU A 74 26.29 1.97 2.66
CA LEU A 74 26.81 0.81 1.93
C LEU A 74 27.42 1.18 0.57
N PHE A 75 27.25 2.43 0.12
CA PHE A 75 27.62 2.91 -1.21
C PHE A 75 28.51 4.17 -1.12
N PRO A 76 29.25 4.51 -2.20
CA PRO A 76 30.10 5.70 -2.23
C PRO A 76 29.35 7.01 -1.92
N GLU A 77 30.04 7.96 -1.29
CA GLU A 77 29.45 9.25 -0.87
C GLU A 77 28.99 10.10 -2.07
N HIS A 78 29.77 10.12 -3.14
CA HIS A 78 29.45 10.84 -4.37
C HIS A 78 28.80 9.92 -5.41
N LEU A 79 27.53 10.15 -5.69
CA LEU A 79 26.77 9.46 -6.73
C LEU A 79 26.29 10.41 -7.82
N THR A 80 26.14 9.86 -9.02
CA THR A 80 25.59 10.57 -10.17
C THR A 80 24.06 10.75 -10.03
N ARG A 81 23.50 11.76 -10.69
CA ARG A 81 22.08 12.16 -10.57
C ARG A 81 21.06 11.08 -10.97
N ASN A 82 21.48 10.12 -11.79
CA ASN A 82 20.68 8.98 -12.23
C ASN A 82 20.52 7.88 -11.16
N ILE A 83 21.17 8.03 -10.00
CA ILE A 83 21.07 7.11 -8.87
C ILE A 83 20.37 7.82 -7.71
N LYS A 84 19.25 7.27 -7.24
CA LYS A 84 18.45 7.86 -6.17
C LYS A 84 18.24 6.91 -5.01
N PHE A 85 18.29 7.49 -3.82
CA PHE A 85 17.92 6.84 -2.57
C PHE A 85 16.81 7.66 -1.95
N TYR A 86 15.70 7.02 -1.62
CA TYR A 86 14.63 7.67 -0.88
C TYR A 86 13.85 6.64 -0.11
N THR A 87 13.20 7.09 0.96
CA THR A 87 12.26 6.27 1.70
C THR A 87 10.88 6.44 1.11
N ARG A 88 10.16 5.32 0.99
CA ARG A 88 8.75 5.32 0.63
C ARG A 88 7.94 5.27 1.91
N GLU A 89 7.22 6.35 2.18
CA GLU A 89 6.15 6.34 3.17
C GLU A 89 4.95 5.58 2.59
N PHE A 90 4.56 4.50 3.28
CA PHE A 90 3.37 3.76 2.91
C PHE A 90 2.15 4.36 3.59
N HIS A 91 1.05 4.39 2.84
CA HIS A 91 -0.24 4.57 3.45
C HIS A 91 -0.56 3.41 4.38
N ASN A 92 -1.49 3.62 5.29
CA ASN A 92 -1.75 2.67 6.36
C ASN A 92 -2.45 1.37 5.93
N PHE A 93 -2.71 1.22 4.63
CA PHE A 93 -3.36 0.05 4.02
C PHE A 93 -4.60 -0.35 4.79
N THR A 94 -5.53 0.60 4.97
CA THR A 94 -6.78 0.33 5.69
C THR A 94 -6.57 -0.08 7.16
N GLY A 95 -5.40 0.21 7.75
CA GLY A 95 -5.09 -0.08 9.15
C GLY A 95 -4.09 -1.22 9.37
N HIS A 96 -3.47 -1.74 8.32
CA HIS A 96 -2.34 -2.68 8.46
C HIS A 96 -1.07 -2.01 9.02
N LEU A 97 -0.93 -0.69 8.87
CA LEU A 97 0.15 0.09 9.50
C LEU A 97 -0.42 1.10 10.50
N LYS A 98 0.39 1.48 11.50
CA LYS A 98 0.06 2.59 12.38
C LYS A 98 0.09 3.89 11.58
N PHE A 99 -0.86 4.77 11.85
CA PHE A 99 -0.93 6.10 11.26
C PHE A 99 -1.60 7.06 12.24
N GLU A 100 -1.14 8.30 12.25
CA GLU A 100 -1.75 9.37 13.01
C GLU A 100 -2.84 10.04 12.17
N LYS A 101 -4.10 9.90 12.58
CA LYS A 101 -5.22 10.51 11.86
C LYS A 101 -5.05 12.03 11.82
N GLY A 102 -4.93 12.58 10.61
CA GLY A 102 -5.03 14.02 10.38
C GLY A 102 -6.37 14.58 10.86
N LYS A 103 -6.41 15.87 11.21
CA LYS A 103 -7.59 16.50 11.82
C LYS A 103 -8.74 16.77 10.84
N ARG A 104 -8.46 16.81 9.53
CA ARG A 104 -9.42 17.23 8.51
C ARG A 104 -9.87 16.05 7.66
N TYR A 105 -11.17 15.77 7.66
CA TYR A 105 -11.78 14.79 6.77
C TYR A 105 -11.88 15.31 5.33
N ARG A 106 -11.70 14.39 4.37
CA ARG A 106 -11.93 14.59 2.94
C ARG A 106 -12.62 13.34 2.38
N LEU A 107 -13.56 13.53 1.46
CA LEU A 107 -14.40 12.47 0.88
C LEU A 107 -13.67 11.52 -0.10
N CYS A 108 -13.26 10.33 0.35
CA CYS A 108 -12.44 9.41 -0.46
C CYS A 108 -12.97 9.26 -1.90
N PRO A 109 -12.17 9.51 -2.96
CA PRO A 109 -12.69 9.46 -4.34
C PRO A 109 -12.81 8.03 -4.91
N TYR A 110 -12.17 7.04 -4.28
CA TYR A 110 -12.07 5.68 -4.82
C TYR A 110 -13.43 4.98 -5.03
N PRO A 111 -14.41 5.05 -4.11
CA PRO A 111 -15.74 4.47 -4.32
C PRO A 111 -16.49 4.95 -5.58
N TRP A 112 -16.08 6.06 -6.18
CA TRP A 112 -16.69 6.65 -7.38
C TRP A 112 -15.86 6.48 -8.65
N THR A 113 -14.59 6.11 -8.52
CA THR A 113 -13.63 6.13 -9.65
C THR A 113 -12.97 4.78 -9.90
N MET A 114 -13.17 3.81 -9.00
CA MET A 114 -12.52 2.51 -9.06
C MET A 114 -13.37 1.41 -8.41
N LEU A 115 -13.46 0.28 -9.11
CA LEU A 115 -13.86 -1.01 -8.55
C LEU A 115 -12.61 -1.90 -8.47
N ALA A 116 -12.42 -2.59 -7.35
CA ALA A 116 -11.33 -3.53 -7.16
C ALA A 116 -11.91 -4.93 -7.00
N VAL A 117 -11.37 -5.91 -7.75
CA VAL A 117 -11.78 -7.32 -7.69
C VAL A 117 -10.61 -8.13 -7.15
N THR A 118 -10.89 -9.00 -6.20
CA THR A 118 -9.95 -9.97 -5.64
C THR A 118 -9.86 -11.21 -6.54
N TRP A 119 -8.85 -12.07 -6.32
CA TRP A 119 -8.60 -13.22 -7.18
C TRP A 119 -9.75 -14.24 -7.21
N ASP A 120 -10.57 -14.28 -6.16
CA ASP A 120 -11.75 -15.15 -6.01
C ASP A 120 -13.06 -14.43 -6.40
N GLY A 121 -12.96 -13.31 -7.12
CA GLY A 121 -14.08 -12.63 -7.73
C GLY A 121 -14.80 -11.61 -6.83
N ASN A 122 -14.42 -11.48 -5.55
CA ASN A 122 -15.08 -10.49 -4.69
C ASN A 122 -14.72 -9.07 -5.11
N ALA A 123 -15.74 -8.25 -5.36
CA ALA A 123 -15.62 -6.81 -5.47
C ALA A 123 -15.50 -6.22 -4.06
N VAL A 124 -14.44 -5.44 -3.81
CA VAL A 124 -14.11 -4.90 -2.48
C VAL A 124 -14.10 -3.37 -2.44
N ALA A 125 -14.09 -2.80 -1.23
CA ALA A 125 -14.21 -1.34 -1.03
C ALA A 125 -13.21 -0.49 -1.82
N CYS A 126 -11.95 -0.92 -1.94
CA CYS A 126 -10.95 -0.30 -2.80
C CYS A 126 -9.72 -1.22 -2.96
N CYS A 127 -8.77 -0.81 -3.80
CA CYS A 127 -7.49 -1.53 -3.99
C CYS A 127 -6.63 -1.69 -2.73
N ARG A 128 -6.98 -1.00 -1.64
CA ARG A 128 -6.28 -1.11 -0.35
C ARG A 128 -6.94 -2.07 0.62
N ASP A 129 -8.17 -2.52 0.33
CA ASP A 129 -8.87 -3.53 1.12
C ASP A 129 -8.38 -4.94 0.72
N THR A 130 -7.08 -5.17 0.90
CA THR A 130 -6.40 -6.41 0.47
C THR A 130 -6.85 -7.64 1.26
N SER A 131 -7.46 -7.42 2.43
CA SER A 131 -8.04 -8.48 3.27
C SER A 131 -9.54 -8.68 3.02
N ALA A 132 -10.11 -8.06 1.98
CA ALA A 132 -11.53 -8.15 1.62
C ALA A 132 -12.48 -7.93 2.80
N ARG A 133 -12.20 -6.92 3.65
CA ARG A 133 -13.01 -6.65 4.85
C ARG A 133 -14.37 -6.05 4.52
N THR A 134 -14.53 -5.47 3.34
CA THR A 134 -15.81 -4.93 2.86
C THR A 134 -16.08 -5.47 1.47
N ILE A 135 -16.84 -6.57 1.41
CA ILE A 135 -17.29 -7.22 0.17
C ILE A 135 -18.57 -6.54 -0.32
N LEU A 136 -18.55 -6.05 -1.54
CA LEU A 136 -19.63 -5.29 -2.18
C LEU A 136 -20.43 -6.14 -3.18
N GLY A 137 -19.90 -7.28 -3.60
CA GLY A 137 -20.50 -8.26 -4.50
C GLY A 137 -19.45 -9.26 -4.98
N ASN A 138 -19.84 -10.20 -5.85
CA ASN A 138 -18.91 -11.12 -6.50
C ASN A 138 -19.17 -11.15 -8.01
N VAL A 139 -18.13 -10.93 -8.83
CA VAL A 139 -18.26 -10.82 -10.29
C VAL A 139 -18.52 -12.17 -10.98
N PHE A 140 -18.41 -13.29 -10.26
CA PHE A 140 -18.83 -14.60 -10.73
C PHE A 140 -20.32 -14.86 -10.48
N GLU A 141 -20.99 -14.02 -9.68
CA GLU A 141 -22.39 -14.17 -9.29
C GLU A 141 -23.29 -13.09 -9.89
N ASP A 142 -22.75 -11.90 -10.20
CA ASP A 142 -23.54 -10.76 -10.69
C ASP A 142 -22.72 -9.88 -11.66
N GLU A 143 -23.42 -9.10 -12.46
CA GLU A 143 -22.80 -8.15 -13.38
C GLU A 143 -22.11 -7.02 -12.61
N ILE A 144 -20.95 -6.58 -13.12
CA ILE A 144 -20.17 -5.49 -12.51
C ILE A 144 -21.02 -4.23 -12.29
N MET A 145 -21.92 -3.91 -13.22
CA MET A 145 -22.78 -2.73 -13.13
C MET A 145 -23.85 -2.86 -12.05
N ASN A 146 -24.37 -4.07 -11.83
CA ASN A 146 -25.31 -4.34 -10.74
C ASN A 146 -24.59 -4.23 -9.39
N ILE A 147 -23.39 -4.78 -9.28
CA ILE A 147 -22.55 -4.65 -8.08
C ILE A 147 -22.24 -3.18 -7.80
N TRP A 148 -21.76 -2.44 -8.80
CA TRP A 148 -21.34 -1.05 -8.68
C TRP A 148 -22.46 -0.08 -8.28
N ASN A 149 -23.67 -0.33 -8.78
CA ASN A 149 -24.85 0.47 -8.47
C ASN A 149 -25.69 -0.10 -7.32
N GLY A 150 -25.38 -1.31 -6.88
CA GLY A 150 -26.12 -2.07 -5.89
C GLY A 150 -26.04 -1.47 -4.50
N GLU A 151 -26.95 -1.94 -3.64
CA GLU A 151 -27.19 -1.38 -2.31
C GLU A 151 -25.91 -1.30 -1.47
N ARG A 152 -25.08 -2.34 -1.45
CA ARG A 152 -23.82 -2.35 -0.65
C ARG A 152 -22.87 -1.22 -1.04
N TYR A 153 -22.73 -0.95 -2.34
CA TYR A 153 -21.91 0.15 -2.84
C TYR A 153 -22.51 1.50 -2.47
N GLN A 154 -23.83 1.66 -2.60
CA GLN A 154 -24.52 2.90 -2.23
C GLN A 154 -24.42 3.20 -0.74
N GLN A 155 -24.61 2.19 0.11
CA GLN A 155 -24.49 2.34 1.57
C GLN A 155 -23.07 2.72 1.98
N MET A 156 -22.05 2.13 1.36
CA MET A 156 -20.66 2.52 1.58
C MET A 156 -20.41 3.98 1.15
N ARG A 157 -20.89 4.38 -0.02
CA ARG A 157 -20.75 5.76 -0.53
C ARG A 157 -21.44 6.76 0.41
N LEU A 158 -22.66 6.46 0.85
CA LEU A 158 -23.43 7.28 1.79
C LEU A 158 -22.70 7.44 3.12
N ALA A 159 -22.19 6.34 3.70
CA ALA A 159 -21.40 6.38 4.93
C ALA A 159 -20.16 7.29 4.79
N LEU A 160 -19.51 7.31 3.62
CA LEU A 160 -18.37 8.18 3.37
C LEU A 160 -18.78 9.65 3.16
N ILE A 161 -19.90 9.94 2.50
CA ILE A 161 -20.44 11.30 2.38
C ILE A 161 -20.75 11.87 3.77
N GLU A 162 -21.39 11.06 4.62
CA GLU A 162 -21.78 11.43 5.98
C GLU A 162 -20.64 11.34 7.01
N GLN A 163 -19.40 11.11 6.54
CA GLN A 163 -18.19 10.99 7.38
C GLN A 163 -18.23 9.84 8.41
N ARG A 164 -19.15 8.88 8.24
CA ARG A 164 -19.30 7.66 9.05
C ARG A 164 -18.35 6.54 8.62
N THR A 165 -17.06 6.86 8.48
CA THR A 165 -16.04 5.89 8.03
C THR A 165 -15.95 4.65 8.91
N GLN A 166 -16.33 4.75 10.19
CA GLN A 166 -16.34 3.65 11.15
C GLN A 166 -17.35 2.53 10.80
N ASP A 167 -18.36 2.85 10.00
CA ASP A 167 -19.43 1.91 9.61
C ASP A 167 -18.98 1.00 8.46
N VAL A 168 -17.92 1.39 7.73
CA VAL A 168 -17.33 0.60 6.66
C VAL A 168 -16.05 -0.06 7.19
N ALA A 169 -16.04 -1.39 7.26
CA ALA A 169 -14.95 -2.14 7.90
C ALA A 169 -13.57 -1.83 7.31
N ALA A 170 -13.46 -1.67 5.99
CA ALA A 170 -12.22 -1.26 5.33
C ALA A 170 -11.84 0.21 5.61
N CYS A 171 -12.81 1.10 5.83
CA CYS A 171 -12.54 2.54 5.99
C CYS A 171 -12.30 2.95 7.44
N ARG A 172 -12.82 2.20 8.43
CA ARG A 172 -12.72 2.51 9.88
C ARG A 172 -11.31 2.87 10.33
N SER A 173 -10.34 2.12 9.82
CA SER A 173 -8.92 2.28 10.13
C SER A 173 -8.11 2.81 8.95
N CYS A 174 -8.74 3.39 7.93
CA CYS A 174 -8.05 3.93 6.75
C CYS A 174 -7.54 5.36 7.00
N ASP A 175 -6.32 5.63 6.54
CA ASP A 175 -5.69 6.95 6.61
C ASP A 175 -6.13 7.90 5.50
N LEU A 176 -6.57 7.37 4.36
CA LEU A 176 -6.75 8.12 3.13
C LEU A 176 -7.66 9.35 3.29
N PRO A 177 -8.84 9.28 3.94
CA PRO A 177 -9.70 10.45 4.16
C PRO A 177 -9.07 11.55 5.01
N TYR A 178 -8.05 11.22 5.80
CA TYR A 178 -7.37 12.12 6.73
C TYR A 178 -5.95 12.48 6.27
N SER A 179 -5.55 12.01 5.09
CA SER A 179 -4.20 12.23 4.58
C SER A 179 -4.01 13.70 4.15
N PRO A 180 -2.89 14.34 4.53
CA PRO A 180 -2.61 15.72 4.15
C PRO A 180 -2.24 15.89 2.66
N ASP A 181 -1.99 14.79 1.93
CA ASP A 181 -1.61 14.82 0.52
C ASP A 181 -2.79 15.24 -0.37
N ASN A 182 -2.81 16.51 -0.75
CA ASN A 182 -3.82 17.13 -1.61
C ASN A 182 -3.83 16.57 -3.05
N LYS A 183 -2.80 15.86 -3.51
CA LYS A 183 -2.68 15.45 -4.93
C LYS A 183 -3.80 14.50 -5.35
N ARG A 184 -4.22 13.60 -4.46
CA ARG A 184 -5.32 12.65 -4.70
C ARG A 184 -6.71 13.30 -4.68
N TRP A 185 -6.78 14.52 -4.17
CA TRP A 185 -8.00 15.31 -4.00
C TRP A 185 -8.10 16.44 -5.00
N ASN A 186 -7.12 16.55 -5.90
CA ASN A 186 -7.08 17.58 -6.90
C ASN A 186 -8.15 17.28 -7.97
N PRO A 187 -9.12 18.18 -8.20
CA PRO A 187 -10.18 17.98 -9.18
C PRO A 187 -9.65 17.66 -10.59
N MET A 188 -8.49 18.20 -10.97
CA MET A 188 -7.84 17.90 -12.25
C MET A 188 -7.41 16.45 -12.35
N TYR A 189 -6.99 15.81 -11.26
CA TYR A 189 -6.66 14.38 -11.25
C TYR A 189 -7.91 13.51 -11.38
N ILE A 190 -9.02 13.91 -10.74
CA ILE A 190 -10.30 13.20 -10.86
C ILE A 190 -10.82 13.32 -12.29
N ILE A 191 -10.87 14.53 -12.85
CA ILE A 191 -11.29 14.80 -14.23
C ILE A 191 -10.39 14.07 -15.22
N LYS A 192 -9.06 14.14 -15.06
CA LYS A 192 -8.13 13.42 -15.93
C LYS A 192 -8.34 11.91 -15.85
N SER A 193 -8.58 11.34 -14.66
CA SER A 193 -8.87 9.91 -14.52
C SER A 193 -10.18 9.48 -15.17
N ILE A 194 -11.16 10.37 -15.29
CA ILE A 194 -12.45 10.12 -15.97
C ILE A 194 -12.28 10.26 -17.49
N LEU A 195 -11.54 11.28 -17.94
CA LEU A 195 -11.36 11.60 -19.36
C LEU A 195 -10.26 10.81 -20.06
N SER A 196 -9.33 10.19 -19.32
CA SER A 196 -8.23 9.39 -19.87
C SER A 196 -8.51 7.88 -19.85
N ARG A 197 -9.76 7.48 -19.67
CA ARG A 197 -10.26 6.11 -19.83
C ARG A 197 -11.25 6.09 -20.99
#